data_AF-A0A2V6WW84-F1
#
_entry.id   AF-A0A2V6WW84-F1
#
_cell.length_a   1.000
_cell.length_b   1.000
_cell.length_c   1.000
_cell.angle_alpha   90.00
_cell.angle_beta   90.00
_cell.angle_gamma   90.00
#
_symmetry.space_group_name_H-M   'P 1'
#
loop_
_entity.id
_entity.type
_entity.pdbx_description
1 polymer ?
#
loop_
_entity_poly.entity_id
_entity_poly.type
_entity_poly.pdbx_seq_one_letter_code
_entity_poly.pdbx_strand_id
1 'polypeptide(L)' 'MTVSEVRGFGRQKGHTELYRGGEYTVDFLPKIKIEVVVPDRIADKVSEIMSAAAKTGNIGDGKIFI' A
#
# COMPACT_ATOMS: atom_id res chain seq x y z
N MET A 1 4.77 14.93 -7.83
CA MET A 1 4.09 13.70 -7.38
C MET A 1 4.37 12.63 -8.41
N THR A 2 4.74 11.44 -7.95
CA THR A 2 5.00 10.26 -8.79
C THR A 2 4.11 9.13 -8.30
N VAL A 3 3.54 8.37 -9.23
CA VAL A 3 2.64 7.26 -8.95
C VAL A 3 3.21 6.01 -9.62
N SER A 4 3.32 4.93 -8.86
CA SER A 4 3.79 3.64 -9.37
C SER A 4 2.96 2.48 -8.83
N GLU A 5 2.69 1.50 -9.66
CA GLU A 5 2.14 0.22 -9.22
C GLU A 5 3.20 -0.58 -8.47
N VAL A 6 2.83 -1.11 -7.31
CA VAL A 6 3.70 -1.94 -6.47
C VAL A 6 2.96 -3.16 -5.97
N ARG A 7 3.72 -4.13 -5.48
CA ARG A 7 3.22 -5.36 -4.86
C ARG A 7 3.47 -5.30 -3.35
N GLY A 8 2.39 -5.32 -2.58
CA GLY A 8 2.43 -5.28 -1.11
C GLY A 8 2.29 -6.66 -0.48
N PHE A 9 3.01 -6.90 0.60
CA PHE A 9 2.91 -8.10 1.44
C PHE A 9 2.58 -7.70 2.88
N GLY A 10 1.78 -8.49 3.61
CA GLY A 10 1.45 -8.20 5.00
C GLY A 10 0.27 -9.02 5.56
N ARG A 11 -0.44 -8.46 6.55
CA ARG A 11 -1.55 -9.15 7.25
C ARG A 11 -2.79 -9.40 6.38
N GLN A 12 -2.85 -8.77 5.21
CA GLN A 12 -3.88 -9.05 4.21
C GLN A 12 -3.50 -10.37 3.53
N LYS A 13 -4.07 -11.48 4.01
CA LYS A 13 -3.76 -12.84 3.54
C LYS A 13 -3.95 -12.93 2.01
N GLY A 14 -2.97 -13.50 1.30
CA GLY A 14 -3.10 -13.83 -0.12
C GLY A 14 -3.76 -15.20 -0.34
N HIS A 15 -3.94 -15.57 -1.60
CA HIS A 15 -4.44 -16.89 -2.02
C HIS A 15 -3.26 -17.79 -2.36
N THR A 16 -3.25 -19.03 -1.85
CA THR A 16 -2.29 -20.05 -2.25
C THR A 16 -2.67 -20.59 -3.63
N GLU A 17 -1.83 -20.40 -4.64
CA GLU A 17 -1.99 -21.03 -5.96
C GLU A 17 -0.95 -22.14 -6.15
N LEU A 18 -1.42 -23.32 -6.59
CA LEU A 18 -0.57 -24.42 -7.01
C LEU A 18 -0.11 -24.18 -8.46
N TYR A 19 1.19 -23.99 -8.67
CA TYR A 19 1.77 -23.87 -10.01
C TYR A 19 2.88 -24.92 -10.23
N ARG A 20 2.68 -25.80 -11.22
CA ARG A 20 3.63 -26.87 -11.63
C ARG A 20 4.18 -27.75 -10.48
N GLY A 21 3.33 -28.06 -9.48
CA GLY A 21 3.71 -28.97 -8.40
C GLY A 21 4.66 -28.41 -7.35
N GLY A 22 4.97 -27.11 -7.39
CA GLY A 22 5.57 -26.37 -6.29
C GLY A 22 4.52 -25.49 -5.61
N GLU A 23 4.46 -25.49 -4.29
CA GLU A 23 3.73 -24.46 -3.54
C GLU A 23 4.48 -23.14 -3.70
N TYR A 24 3.93 -22.22 -4.48
CA TYR A 24 4.43 -20.85 -4.56
C TYR A 24 3.46 -19.96 -3.79
N THR A 25 3.82 -19.61 -2.55
CA THR A 25 3.10 -18.58 -1.79
C THR A 25 3.40 -17.21 -2.38
N VAL A 26 2.65 -16.79 -3.40
CA VAL A 26 2.78 -15.45 -4.00
C VAL A 26 1.75 -14.52 -3.38
N ASP A 27 1.97 -14.16 -2.11
CA ASP A 27 1.10 -13.30 -1.28
C ASP A 27 1.26 -11.80 -1.59
N PHE A 28 1.42 -11.43 -2.86
CA PHE A 28 1.56 -10.04 -3.25
C PHE A 28 0.24 -9.47 -3.75
N LEU A 29 -0.27 -8.45 -3.06
CA LEU A 29 -1.45 -7.73 -3.48
C LEU A 29 -1.07 -6.45 -4.23
N PRO A 30 -1.73 -6.14 -5.35
CA PRO A 30 -1.48 -4.90 -6.07
C PRO A 30 -1.83 -3.70 -5.19
N LYS A 31 -0.94 -2.72 -5.14
CA LYS A 31 -1.09 -1.45 -4.42
C LYS A 31 -0.56 -0.31 -5.28
N ILE A 32 -1.01 0.90 -4.99
CA ILE A 32 -0.47 2.12 -5.59
C ILE A 32 0.47 2.78 -4.58
N LYS A 33 1.71 3.05 -4.99
CA LYS A 33 2.65 3.88 -4.24
C LYS A 33 2.56 5.31 -4.78
N ILE A 34 2.31 6.25 -3.89
CA ILE A 34 2.29 7.69 -4.18
C ILE A 34 3.47 8.33 -3.47
N GLU A 35 4.33 9.00 -4.23
CA GLU A 35 5.47 9.75 -3.72
C GLU A 35 5.25 11.23 -4.01
N VAL A 36 5.27 12.06 -2.96
CA VAL A 36 5.04 13.50 -3.07
C VAL A 36 6.00 14.25 -2.16
N VAL A 37 6.61 15.31 -2.69
CA VAL A 37 7.47 16.22 -1.93
C VAL A 37 6.66 17.47 -1.63
N VAL A 38 6.61 17.85 -0.36
CA VAL A 38 5.89 19.03 0.12
C VAL A 38 6.77 19.83 1.08
N PRO A 39 6.52 21.15 1.23
CA PRO A 39 7.16 21.93 2.29
C PRO A 39 6.84 21.35 3.68
N ASP A 40 7.84 21.35 4.57
CA ASP A 40 7.74 20.83 5.95
C ASP A 40 6.50 21.35 6.70
N ARG A 41 6.24 22.66 6.59
CA ARG A 41 5.06 23.34 7.19
C ARG A 41 3.69 22.76 6.81
N ILE A 42 3.59 21.92 5.79
CA ILE A 42 2.33 21.26 5.40
C ILE A 42 2.42 19.72 5.41
N ALA A 43 3.54 19.12 5.81
CA ALA A 43 3.74 17.67 5.79
C ALA A 43 2.66 16.94 6.61
N ASP A 44 2.43 17.39 7.85
CA ASP A 44 1.42 16.81 8.74
C ASP A 44 0.02 16.88 8.14
N LYS A 45 -0.37 18.07 7.66
CA LYS A 45 -1.68 18.31 7.03
C LYS A 45 -1.90 17.41 5.80
N VAL A 46 -0.86 17.22 4.99
CA VAL A 46 -0.94 16.35 3.81
C VAL A 46 -1.11 14.90 4.24
N SER A 47 -0.40 14.44 5.26
CA SER A 47 -0.50 13.07 5.78
C SER A 47 -1.90 12.77 6.35
N GLU A 48 -2.50 13.73 7.05
CA GLU A 48 -3.87 13.62 7.59
C GLU A 48 -4.91 13.51 6.48
N ILE A 49 -4.82 14.39 5.48
CA ILE A 49 -5.74 14.37 4.33
C ILE A 49 -5.59 13.06 3.55
N MET A 50 -4.36 12.60 3.30
CA MET A 50 -4.11 11.32 2.62
C MET A 50 -4.66 10.14 3.41
N SER A 51 -4.47 10.12 4.73
CA SER A 51 -5.01 9.08 5.59
C SER A 51 -6.54 9.07 5.55
N ALA A 52 -7.19 10.22 5.70
CA ALA A 52 -8.64 10.33 5.67
C ALA A 52 -9.24 9.92 4.31
N ALA A 53 -8.60 10.29 3.21
CA ALA A 53 -9.07 9.98 1.86
C ALA A 53 -8.87 8.50 1.48
N ALA A 54 -7.78 7.87 1.93
CA ALA A 54 -7.45 6.49 1.58
C ALA A 54 -8.04 5.43 2.54
N LYS A 55 -8.50 5.84 3.73
CA LYS A 55 -9.02 4.93 4.76
C LYS A 55 -10.35 4.31 4.33
N THR A 56 -10.39 2.99 4.25
CA THR A 56 -11.63 2.21 4.06
C THR A 56 -12.12 1.58 5.36
N GLY A 57 -11.25 1.49 6.37
CA GLY A 57 -11.53 0.78 7.63
C GLY A 57 -11.28 -0.73 7.56
N ASN A 58 -10.88 -1.26 6.41
CA ASN A 58 -10.55 -2.66 6.22
C ASN A 58 -9.04 -2.92 6.32
N ILE A 59 -8.68 -4.18 6.53
CA ILE A 59 -7.28 -4.60 6.51
C ILE A 59 -6.71 -4.37 5.11
N GLY A 60 -5.64 -3.58 5.02
CA GLY A 60 -4.95 -3.31 3.76
C GLY A 60 -4.96 -1.85 3.32
N ASP A 61 -5.50 -0.93 4.12
CA ASP A 61 -5.49 0.53 3.85
C ASP A 61 -4.08 1.12 3.61
N GLY A 62 -3.02 0.42 4.04
CA GLY A 62 -1.64 0.74 3.68
C GLY A 62 -0.88 1.46 4.79
N LYS A 63 0.11 2.26 4.40
CA LYS A 63 0.99 3.04 5.29
C LYS A 63 1.38 4.35 4.63
N ILE A 64 1.63 5.37 5.43
CA ILE A 64 2.20 6.66 5.00
C ILE A 64 3.57 6.78 5.68
N PHE A 65 4.58 7.21 4.91
CA PHE A 65 5.91 7.53 5.39
C PHE A 65 6.17 9.00 5.11
N ILE A 66 6.68 9.72 6.10
CA ILE A 66 7.07 11.14 6.03
C ILE A 66 8.59 11.20 6.17
#